data_AF-A0A0R0D726-F1
#
_entry.id   AF-A0A0R0D726-F1
#
_cell.length_a   1.000
_cell.length_b   1.000
_cell.length_c   1.000
_cell.angle_alpha   90.00
_cell.angle_beta   90.00
_cell.angle_gamma   90.00
#
_symmetry.space_group_name_H-M   'P 1'
#
loop_
_entity.id
_entity.type
_entity.pdbx_description
1 polymer ?
#
loop_
_entity_poly.entity_id
_entity_poly.type
_entity_poly.pdbx_seq_one_letter_code
_entity_poly.pdbx_strand_id
1 'polypeptide(L)'
;MTRNPKLFVSRDQVLARFTQPVETVPGFSLDAQVAASLQPFPAVSYEIEQRIGDGAWERKCRYGDDSERAVGRVRYWNWLLRGRRTYRVICVCGASRSVYFGGGAHV
;
A
#
# COMPACT_ATOMS: atom_id res chain seq x y z
N MET A 1 -20.96 36.68 44.29
CA MET A 1 -20.78 36.88 42.84
C MET A 1 -19.30 36.75 42.52
N THR A 2 -18.86 35.55 42.12
CA THR A 2 -17.44 35.20 41.93
C THR A 2 -17.10 35.35 40.45
N ARG A 3 -16.19 36.27 40.09
CA ARG A 3 -15.78 36.50 38.70
C ARG A 3 -14.84 35.38 38.24
N ASN A 4 -15.23 34.66 37.19
CA ASN A 4 -14.38 33.72 36.45
C ASN A 4 -13.26 34.51 35.72
N PRO A 5 -11.97 34.28 35.98
CA PRO A 5 -10.91 34.89 35.18
C PRO A 5 -10.80 34.12 33.86
N LYS A 6 -11.28 34.73 32.77
CA LYS A 6 -11.01 34.25 31.42
C LYS A 6 -9.51 34.28 31.19
N LEU A 7 -8.90 33.11 30.99
CA LEU A 7 -7.51 32.93 30.56
C LEU A 7 -7.35 33.52 29.16
N PHE A 8 -7.10 34.82 29.07
CA PHE A 8 -6.64 35.45 27.85
C PHE A 8 -5.14 35.21 27.74
N VAL A 9 -4.75 34.21 26.96
CA VAL A 9 -3.37 34.09 26.49
C VAL A 9 -3.14 35.26 25.53
N SER A 10 -2.21 36.15 25.87
CA SER A 10 -1.90 37.29 25.01
C SER A 10 -1.38 36.80 23.65
N ARG A 11 -1.84 37.42 22.56
CA ARG A 11 -1.39 37.12 21.19
C ARG A 11 0.13 37.23 21.05
N ASP A 12 0.74 38.16 21.78
CA ASP A 12 2.19 38.35 21.80
C ASP A 12 2.91 37.19 22.47
N GLN A 13 2.26 36.57 23.45
CA GLN A 13 2.77 35.39 24.15
C GLN A 13 2.68 34.12 23.28
N VAL A 14 1.66 34.04 22.42
CA VAL A 14 1.55 33.00 21.40
C VAL A 14 2.63 33.19 20.34
N LEU A 15 2.77 34.40 19.79
CA LEU A 15 3.76 34.71 18.76
C LEU A 15 5.20 34.48 19.24
N ALA A 16 5.52 34.84 20.48
CA ALA A 16 6.85 34.63 21.06
C ALA A 16 7.26 33.15 21.15
N ARG A 17 6.30 32.22 21.30
CA ARG A 17 6.59 30.78 21.28
C ARG A 17 6.89 30.24 19.87
N PHE A 18 6.31 30.86 18.84
CA PHE A 18 6.50 30.44 17.44
C PHE A 18 7.73 31.05 16.78
N THR A 19 8.28 32.14 17.32
CA THR A 19 9.52 32.76 16.84
C THR A 19 10.76 32.35 17.63
N GLN A 20 10.63 31.52 18.67
CA GLN A 20 11.79 30.88 19.27
C GLN A 20 12.45 29.96 18.21
N PRO A 21 13.75 30.15 17.94
CA PRO A 21 14.47 29.19 17.10
C PRO A 21 14.32 27.82 17.74
N VAL A 22 13.90 26.83 16.96
CA VAL A 22 13.87 25.44 17.42
C VAL A 22 15.30 25.11 17.84
N GLU A 23 15.51 24.93 19.15
CA GLU A 23 16.78 24.44 19.65
C GLU A 23 17.06 23.13 18.93
N THR A 24 18.16 23.08 18.18
CA THR A 24 18.57 21.88 17.47
C THR A 24 18.90 20.85 18.53
N VAL A 25 17.96 19.93 18.78
CA VAL A 25 18.20 18.80 19.67
C VAL A 25 19.39 18.03 19.07
N PRO A 26 20.51 17.87 19.81
CA PRO A 26 21.65 17.12 19.31
C PRO A 26 21.21 15.72 18.87
N GLY A 27 21.44 15.38 17.60
CA GLY A 27 21.00 14.11 16.99
C GLY A 27 19.66 14.15 16.26
N PHE A 28 18.93 15.27 16.28
CA PHE A 28 17.67 15.44 15.54
C PHE A 28 17.93 16.16 14.22
N SER A 29 18.19 15.40 13.15
CA SER A 29 18.25 15.92 11.79
C SER A 29 16.87 15.78 11.14
N LEU A 30 16.25 16.92 10.80
CA LEU A 30 15.00 16.94 10.02
C LEU A 30 15.23 16.27 8.66
N ASP A 31 16.37 16.52 8.03
CA ASP A 31 16.73 15.90 6.75
C ASP A 31 16.82 14.37 6.87
N ALA A 32 17.38 13.85 7.97
CA ALA A 32 17.41 12.41 8.23
C ALA A 32 16.01 11.82 8.44
N GLN A 33 15.10 12.57 9.09
CA GLN A 33 13.72 12.14 9.28
C GLN A 33 12.92 12.20 7.98
N VAL A 34 13.10 13.24 7.17
CA VAL A 34 12.48 13.35 5.84
C VAL A 34 13.02 12.23 4.95
N ALA A 35 14.33 11.98 4.94
CA ALA A 35 14.93 10.86 4.21
C ALA A 35 14.40 9.49 4.69
N ALA A 36 14.24 9.31 6.00
CA ALA A 36 13.64 8.09 6.56
C ALA A 36 12.14 7.96 6.21
N SER A 37 11.44 9.09 6.04
CA SER A 37 10.01 9.13 5.67
C SER A 37 9.78 8.93 4.17
N LEU A 38 10.79 9.22 3.34
CA LEU A 38 10.81 8.98 1.90
C LEU A 38 11.05 7.49 1.57
N GLN A 39 10.43 6.58 2.34
CA GLN A 39 10.46 5.17 1.99
C GLN A 39 9.90 5.01 0.56
N PRO A 40 10.65 4.35 -0.34
CA PRO A 40 10.17 4.16 -1.69
C PRO A 40 8.86 3.36 -1.64
N PHE A 41 7.87 3.81 -2.41
CA PHE A 41 6.64 3.03 -2.58
C PHE A 41 7.02 1.60 -2.99
N PRO A 42 6.47 0.58 -2.32
CA PRO A 42 6.81 -0.79 -2.66
C PRO A 42 6.48 -1.06 -4.12
N ALA A 43 7.42 -1.68 -4.84
CA ALA A 43 7.23 -2.01 -6.24
C ALA A 43 6.01 -2.92 -6.41
N VAL A 44 5.13 -2.55 -7.34
CA VAL A 44 4.00 -3.39 -7.74
C VAL A 44 4.51 -4.56 -8.55
N SER A 45 4.05 -5.77 -8.22
CA SER A 45 4.31 -6.95 -9.03
C SER A 45 3.07 -7.80 -9.23
N TYR A 46 3.01 -8.49 -10.37
CA TYR A 46 1.90 -9.33 -10.77
C TYR A 46 2.33 -10.79 -10.69
N GLU A 47 1.49 -11.61 -10.07
CA GLU A 47 1.66 -13.05 -9.96
C GLU A 47 0.44 -13.74 -10.55
N ILE A 48 0.61 -14.93 -11.14
CA ILE A 48 -0.51 -15.78 -11.52
C ILE A 48 -0.67 -16.86 -10.47
N GLU A 49 -1.90 -17.00 -9.98
CA GLU A 49 -2.32 -18.12 -9.15
C GLU A 49 -3.21 -19.07 -9.96
N GLN A 50 -3.20 -20.33 -9.56
CA GLN A 50 -4.04 -21.38 -10.13
C GLN A 50 -4.76 -22.13 -9.02
N ARG A 51 -5.95 -22.65 -9.31
CA ARG A 51 -6.65 -23.65 -8.49
C ARG A 51 -7.16 -24.80 -9.36
N ILE A 52 -7.32 -25.97 -8.76
CA ILE A 52 -7.91 -27.16 -9.38
C ILE A 52 -9.24 -27.41 -8.68
N GLY A 53 -10.36 -27.35 -9.41
CA GLY A 53 -11.71 -27.38 -8.83
C GLY A 53 -11.89 -26.29 -7.75
N ASP A 54 -12.36 -26.70 -6.58
CA ASP A 54 -12.55 -25.85 -5.40
C ASP A 54 -11.36 -25.87 -4.43
N GLY A 55 -10.21 -26.38 -4.88
CA GLY A 55 -8.98 -26.38 -4.10
C GLY A 55 -8.44 -24.98 -3.80
N ALA A 56 -7.39 -24.95 -2.98
CA ALA A 56 -6.69 -23.72 -2.65
C ALA A 56 -6.07 -23.06 -3.89
N TRP A 57 -5.95 -21.73 -3.82
CA TRP A 57 -5.18 -20.98 -4.79
C TRP A 57 -3.70 -21.12 -4.49
N GLU A 58 -2.93 -21.51 -5.49
CA GLU A 58 -1.49 -21.68 -5.41
C GLU A 58 -0.78 -20.80 -6.43
N ARG A 59 0.35 -20.21 -6.03
CA ARG A 59 1.17 -19.41 -6.94
C ARG A 59 1.78 -20.29 -8.03
N LYS A 60 1.48 -19.97 -9.28
CA LYS A 60 2.06 -20.64 -10.46
C LYS A 60 3.34 -19.97 -10.93
N CYS A 61 3.33 -18.65 -11.08
CA CYS A 61 4.47 -17.89 -11.61
C CYS A 61 4.36 -16.38 -11.32
N ARG A 62 5.47 -15.67 -11.50
CA ARG A 62 5.60 -14.22 -11.31
C ARG A 62 5.87 -13.53 -12.66
N TYR A 63 5.28 -12.36 -12.84
CA TYR A 63 5.39 -11.54 -14.06
C TYR A 63 6.07 -10.18 -13.83
N GLY A 64 6.49 -9.86 -12.60
CA GLY A 64 7.10 -8.57 -12.33
C GLY A 64 6.07 -7.46 -12.51
N ASP A 65 6.44 -6.38 -13.18
CA ASP A 65 5.59 -5.21 -13.47
C ASP A 65 4.67 -5.39 -14.71
N ASP A 66 4.82 -6.47 -15.47
CA ASP A 66 4.11 -6.70 -16.73
C ASP A 66 2.70 -7.29 -16.51
N SER A 67 1.76 -6.41 -16.18
CA SER A 67 0.36 -6.76 -15.93
C SER A 67 -0.34 -7.29 -17.20
N GLU A 68 -0.04 -6.74 -18.36
CA GLU A 68 -0.71 -7.06 -19.62
C GLU A 68 -0.37 -8.48 -20.05
N ARG A 69 0.90 -8.87 -19.95
CA ARG A 69 1.33 -10.23 -20.26
C ARG A 69 0.79 -11.23 -19.25
N ALA A 70 0.70 -10.86 -17.97
CA ALA A 70 0.08 -11.71 -16.95
C ALA A 70 -1.40 -11.97 -17.29
N VAL A 71 -2.17 -10.92 -17.60
CA VAL A 71 -3.59 -11.03 -17.99
C VAL A 71 -3.77 -11.83 -19.28
N GLY A 72 -2.97 -11.54 -20.30
CA GLY A 72 -2.98 -12.28 -21.57
C GLY A 72 -2.73 -13.78 -21.35
N ARG A 73 -1.80 -14.12 -20.45
CA ARG A 73 -1.52 -15.52 -20.12
C ARG A 73 -2.66 -16.19 -19.36
N VAL A 74 -3.26 -15.51 -18.38
CA VAL A 74 -4.42 -16.03 -17.65
C VAL A 74 -5.58 -16.29 -18.60
N ARG A 75 -5.87 -15.36 -19.53
CA ARG A 75 -6.90 -15.56 -20.57
C ARG A 75 -6.62 -16.80 -21.40
N TYR A 76 -5.39 -16.94 -21.91
CA TYR A 76 -4.98 -18.09 -22.71
C TYR A 76 -5.14 -19.42 -21.95
N TRP A 77 -4.67 -19.50 -20.70
CA TRP A 77 -4.78 -20.73 -19.92
C TRP A 77 -6.20 -21.08 -19.49
N ASN A 78 -7.02 -20.09 -19.10
CA ASN A 78 -8.43 -20.32 -18.81
C ASN A 78 -9.19 -20.79 -20.07
N TRP A 79 -8.84 -20.27 -21.25
CA TRP A 79 -9.40 -20.73 -22.51
C TRP A 79 -8.95 -22.14 -22.90
N LEU A 80 -7.68 -22.51 -22.63
CA LEU A 80 -7.10 -23.80 -22.98
C LEU A 80 -7.56 -24.93 -22.04
N LEU A 81 -7.69 -24.64 -20.75
CA LEU A 81 -7.88 -25.65 -19.68
C LEU A 81 -9.28 -25.60 -19.03
N ARG A 82 -10.26 -25.06 -19.77
CA ARG A 82 -11.66 -24.86 -19.36
C ARG A 82 -12.16 -25.95 -18.40
N GLY A 83 -12.61 -25.53 -17.22
CA GLY A 83 -13.22 -26.40 -16.22
C GLY A 83 -12.27 -27.32 -15.42
N ARG A 84 -11.02 -27.53 -15.85
CA ARG A 84 -10.04 -28.33 -15.10
C ARG A 84 -9.22 -27.51 -14.12
N ARG A 85 -8.89 -26.27 -14.52
CA ARG A 85 -8.10 -25.33 -13.72
C ARG A 85 -8.65 -23.93 -13.91
N THR A 86 -8.62 -23.15 -12.84
CA THR A 86 -8.91 -21.71 -12.90
C THR A 86 -7.63 -20.94 -12.63
N TYR A 87 -7.39 -19.91 -13.41
CA TYR A 87 -6.25 -19.00 -13.28
C TYR A 87 -6.74 -17.58 -12.94
N ARG A 88 -5.99 -16.89 -12.10
CA ARG A 88 -6.20 -15.47 -11.76
C ARG A 88 -4.88 -14.72 -11.65
N VAL A 89 -4.91 -13.41 -11.87
CA VAL A 89 -3.79 -12.51 -11.63
C VAL A 89 -3.95 -11.88 -10.26
N ILE A 90 -2.89 -11.90 -9.47
CA ILE A 90 -2.77 -11.20 -8.19
C ILE A 90 -1.83 -10.02 -8.36
N CYS A 91 -2.25 -8.84 -7.93
CA CYS A 91 -1.39 -7.70 -7.72
C CYS A 91 -0.80 -7.78 -6.30
N VAL A 92 0.51 -7.64 -6.19
CA VAL A 92 1.28 -7.65 -4.95
C VAL A 92 1.99 -6.32 -4.82
N CYS A 93 1.71 -5.61 -3.72
CA CYS A 93 2.34 -4.34 -3.40
C CYS A 93 2.78 -4.37 -1.93
N GLY A 94 4.07 -4.62 -1.70
CA GLY A 94 4.61 -4.85 -0.36
C GLY A 94 4.00 -6.12 0.27
N ALA A 95 3.39 -5.96 1.45
CA ALA A 95 2.68 -7.04 2.13
C ALA A 95 1.24 -7.25 1.62
N SER A 96 0.71 -6.32 0.83
CA SER A 96 -0.67 -6.34 0.36
C SER A 96 -0.79 -7.18 -0.91
N ARG A 97 -1.86 -7.98 -1.00
CA ARG A 97 -2.21 -8.80 -2.15
C ARG A 97 -3.68 -8.60 -2.51
N SER A 98 -3.99 -8.43 -3.79
CA SER A 98 -5.37 -8.30 -4.28
C SER A 98 -5.55 -9.02 -5.61
N VAL A 99 -6.78 -9.45 -5.90
CA VAL A 99 -7.10 -10.01 -7.22
C VAL A 99 -7.14 -8.86 -8.23
N TYR A 100 -6.27 -8.92 -9.22
CA TYR A 100 -6.21 -7.95 -10.31
C TYR A 100 -7.08 -8.35 -11.50
N PHE A 101 -7.11 -9.65 -11.82
CA PHE A 101 -7.90 -10.17 -12.93
C PHE A 101 -8.31 -11.63 -12.71
N GLY A 102 -9.54 -11.98 -13.10
CA GLY A 102 -10.07 -13.33 -12.97
C GLY A 102 -10.47 -13.67 -11.53
N GLY A 103 -10.65 -14.95 -11.23
CA GLY A 103 -11.08 -15.39 -9.90
C GLY A 103 -12.55 -15.06 -9.59
N GLY A 104 -13.39 -14.98 -10.63
CA GLY A 104 -14.82 -14.73 -10.50
C GLY A 104 -15.43 -15.52 -9.33
N ALA A 105 -16.26 -14.82 -8.57
CA ALA A 105 -17.13 -15.46 -7.59
C ALA A 105 -17.84 -16.64 -8.25
N HIS A 106 -17.85 -17.74 -7.52
CA HIS A 106 -18.78 -18.83 -7.75
C HIS A 106 -20.22 -18.30 -7.67
N VAL A 107 -21.08 -18.91 -8.49
CA VAL A 107 -22.55 -18.75 -8.63
C VAL A 107 -23.02 -17.62 -9.56
#